data_AF-A0A937NMC0-F1
#
_entry.id   AF-A0A937NMC0-F1
#
_cell.length_a   1.000
_cell.length_b   1.000
_cell.length_c   1.000
_cell.angle_alpha   90.00
_cell.angle_beta   90.00
_cell.angle_gamma   90.00
#
_symmetry.space_group_name_H-M   'P 1'
#
loop_
_entity.id
_entity.type
_entity.pdbx_description
1 polymer ?
#
loop_
_entity_poly.entity_id
_entity_poly.type
_entity_poly.pdbx_seq_one_letter_code
_entity_poly.pdbx_strand_id
1 'polypeptide(L)' 'NWLAEHLLEEAGVAVLPGSAFGDGGEGYLRLCFANSMQNIQIALERLSVALADLGTV' A
#
# COMPACT_ATOMS: atom_id res chain seq x y z
N ASN A 1 -5.72 -3.15 -10.77
CA ASN A 1 -5.01 -3.37 -9.50
C ASN A 1 -3.64 -2.68 -9.46
N TRP A 2 -3.54 -1.45 -9.96
CA TRP A 2 -2.27 -0.79 -10.24
C TRP A 2 -1.62 -0.17 -9.00
N LEU A 3 -2.43 0.24 -8.01
CA LEU A 3 -1.93 0.92 -6.82
C LEU A 3 -1.04 0.00 -5.96
N ALA A 4 -1.39 -1.28 -5.85
CA ALA A 4 -0.57 -2.23 -5.11
C ALA A 4 0.80 -2.45 -5.76
N GLU A 5 0.85 -2.52 -7.11
CA GLU A 5 2.09 -2.62 -7.88
C GLU A 5 2.92 -1.33 -7.76
N HIS A 6 2.29 -0.16 -7.94
CA HIS A 6 2.94 1.13 -7.80
C HIS A 6 3.58 1.33 -6.41
N LEU A 7 2.87 0.99 -5.33
CA LEU A 7 3.42 1.08 -3.97
C LEU A 7 4.57 0.09 -3.72
N LEU A 8 4.58 -1.06 -4.41
CA LEU A 8 5.69 -1.99 -4.34
C LEU A 8 6.91 -1.46 -5.10
N GLU A 9 6.72 -0.93 -6.31
CA GLU A 9 7.81 -0.48 -7.18
C GLU A 9 8.42 0.85 -6.72
N GLU A 10 7.58 1.85 -6.43
CA GLU A 10 8.04 3.20 -6.10
C GLU A 10 8.35 3.39 -4.61
N ALA A 11 7.52 2.81 -3.73
CA ALA A 11 7.70 2.92 -2.28
C ALA A 11 8.43 1.72 -1.65
N GLY A 12 8.59 0.61 -2.37
CA GLY A 12 9.15 -0.62 -1.78
C GLY A 12 8.27 -1.20 -0.67
N VAL A 13 6.96 -0.97 -0.71
CA VAL A 13 6.00 -1.45 0.30
C VAL A 13 5.02 -2.42 -0.35
N ALA A 14 5.13 -3.69 0.02
CA ALA A 14 4.19 -4.73 -0.43
C ALA A 14 2.86 -4.60 0.31
N VAL A 15 1.76 -4.45 -0.44
CA VAL A 15 0.39 -4.44 0.05
C VAL A 15 -0.45 -5.46 -0.70
N LEU A 16 -1.55 -5.93 -0.10
CA LEU A 16 -2.46 -6.82 -0.80
C LEU A 16 -3.62 -6.03 -1.42
N PRO A 17 -3.96 -6.32 -2.68
CA PRO A 17 -5.16 -5.78 -3.28
C PRO A 17 -6.41 -6.40 -2.69
N GLY A 18 -7.43 -5.59 -2.43
CA GLY A 18 -8.70 -6.08 -1.90
C GLY A 18 -9.44 -7.00 -2.89
N SER A 19 -9.22 -6.83 -4.19
CA SER A 19 -9.77 -7.70 -5.23
C SER A 19 -9.34 -9.17 -5.11
N ALA A 20 -8.21 -9.46 -4.45
CA ALA A 20 -7.80 -10.82 -4.13
C ALA A 20 -8.73 -11.52 -3.11
N PHE A 21 -9.64 -10.78 -2.47
CA PHE A 21 -10.64 -11.29 -1.53
C PHE A 21 -12.05 -11.33 -2.14
N GLY A 22 -12.17 -11.15 -3.46
CA GLY A 22 -13.43 -11.13 -4.21
C GLY A 22 -13.95 -9.71 -4.48
N ASP A 23 -15.05 -9.64 -5.21
CA ASP A 23 -15.60 -8.39 -5.76
C ASP A 23 -15.89 -7.32 -4.70
N GLY A 24 -16.25 -7.74 -3.48
CA GLY A 24 -16.50 -6.83 -2.36
C GLY A 24 -15.27 -6.08 -1.85
N GLY A 25 -14.06 -6.48 -2.27
CA GLY A 25 -12.80 -5.82 -1.95
C GLY A 25 -12.25 -4.93 -3.07
N GLU A 26 -12.93 -4.81 -4.20
CA GLU A 26 -12.48 -3.94 -5.30
C GLU A 26 -12.39 -2.48 -4.83
N GLY A 27 -11.31 -1.79 -5.20
CA GLY A 27 -11.03 -0.41 -4.76
C GLY A 27 -10.41 -0.28 -3.36
N TYR A 28 -10.19 -1.39 -2.64
CA TYR A 28 -9.55 -1.39 -1.32
C TYR A 28 -8.16 -2.04 -1.34
N LEU A 29 -7.36 -1.74 -0.32
CA LEU A 29 -6.11 -2.42 0.00
C LEU A 29 -6.20 -3.07 1.38
N ARG A 30 -5.51 -4.19 1.55
CA ARG A 30 -5.33 -4.87 2.83
C ARG A 30 -3.89 -4.68 3.31
N LEU A 31 -3.76 -4.20 4.54
CA LEU A 31 -2.48 -4.03 5.24
C LEU A 31 -2.27 -5.14 6.28
N CYS A 32 -1.02 -5.56 6.45
CA CYS A 32 -0.61 -6.53 7.45
C CYS A 32 0.43 -5.89 8.39
N PHE A 33 0.12 -5.83 9.68
CA PHE A 33 0.99 -5.25 10.71
C PHE A 33 1.80 -6.31 11.48
N ALA A 34 1.88 -7.54 10.96
CA ALA A 34 2.67 -8.62 11.56
C ALA A 34 4.17 -8.48 11.26
N ASN A 35 4.77 -7.36 11.68
CA ASN A 35 6.19 -7.03 11.49
C ASN A 35 6.69 -6.20 12.70
N SER A 36 7.98 -5.86 12.74
CA SER A 36 8.51 -4.99 13.79
C SER A 36 7.90 -3.58 13.72
N MET A 37 7.78 -2.90 14.86
CA MET A 37 7.26 -1.54 14.92
C MET A 37 8.09 -0.58 14.06
N GLN A 38 9.41 -0.77 14.04
CA GLN A 38 10.34 0.01 13.23
C GLN A 38 10.04 -0.15 11.73
N ASN A 39 9.84 -1.38 11.26
CA ASN A 39 9.50 -1.63 9.85
C ASN A 39 8.13 -1.05 9.49
N ILE A 40 7.16 -1.13 10.40
CA ILE A 40 5.82 -0.55 10.19
C ILE A 40 5.91 0.97 10.04
N GLN A 41 6.68 1.64 10.90
CA GLN A 41 6.88 3.10 10.81
C GLN A 41 7.54 3.49 9.49
N ILE A 42 8.61 2.80 9.09
CA ILE A 42 9.30 3.04 7.80
C ILE A 42 8.34 2.83 6.62
N ALA A 43 7.52 1.77 6.65
CA ALA A 43 6.55 1.51 5.60
C ALA A 43 5.49 2.62 5.52
N LEU A 44 4.97 3.09 6.65
CA LEU A 44 3.99 4.18 6.70
C LEU A 44 4.56 5.51 6.18
N GLU A 45 5.82 5.83 6.52
CA GLU A 45 6.50 7.02 5.98
C GLU A 45 6.63 6.95 4.45
N ARG A 46 7.05 5.80 3.91
CA ARG A 46 7.16 5.58 2.46
C ARG A 46 5.80 5.67 1.76
N LEU A 47 4.76 5.07 2.34
CA LEU A 47 3.40 5.16 1.84
C LEU A 47 2.91 6.61 1.82
N SER A 48 3.19 7.39 2.87
CA SER A 48 2.81 8.80 2.92
C SER A 48 3.40 9.62 1.78
N VAL A 49 4.68 9.38 1.44
CA VAL A 49 5.34 10.09 0.33
C VAL A 49 4.74 9.66 -1.01
N ALA A 50 4.68 8.37 -1.29
CA ALA A 50 4.18 7.88 -2.58
C ALA A 50 2.71 8.24 -2.85
N LEU A 51 1.88 8.28 -1.81
CA LEU A 51 0.47 8.67 -1.95
C LEU A 51 0.28 10.18 -2.14
N ALA A 52 1.17 11.02 -1.59
CA ALA A 52 1.09 12.46 -1.77
C ALA A 52 1.31 12.88 -3.23
N ASP A 53 2.21 12.18 -3.93
CA ASP A 53 2.51 12.42 -5.35
C ASP A 53 1.33 12.08 -6.27
N LEU A 54 0.44 11.18 -5.85
CA LEU A 54 -0.77 10.81 -6.60
C LEU A 54 -1.92 11.81 -6.45
N GLY A 55 -1.91 12.61 -5.38
CA GLY A 55 -2.97 13.57 -5.03
C GLY A 55 -2.77 14.99 -5.56
N THR A 56 -1.70 15.26 -6.32
CA THR A 56 -1.37 16.61 -6.82
C THR A 56 -1.87 16.90 -8.25
N VAL A 57 -2.92 16.20 -8.70
CA VAL A 57 -3.56 16.42 -10.01
C VAL A 57 -4.90 17.14 -9.86
#